data_AF-A0AAC9FBV6-F1
#
_entry.id   AF-A0AAC9FBV6-F1
#
_cell.length_a   1.000
_cell.length_b   1.000
_cell.length_c   1.000
_cell.angle_alpha   90.00
_cell.angle_beta   90.00
_cell.angle_gamma   90.00
#
_symmetry.space_group_name_H-M   'P 1'
#
loop_
_entity.id
_entity.type
_entity.pdbx_description
1 polymer ?
#
loop_
_entity_poly.entity_id
_entity_poly.type
_entity_poly.pdbx_seq_one_letter_code
_entity_poly.pdbx_strand_id
1 'polypeptide(L)'
;MSEDDRASVTPIDAVRRRRRRRAGGSAGDALERILDAGIDLARAERMGYPLDEAELMALDRCDEIGGVRGIVAAEYGDPYPRDPQAPDDPGDPSYDF
;
A
#
# COMPACT_ATOMS: atom_id res chain seq x y z
N MET A 1 -30.78 33.12 0.38
CA MET A 1 -30.43 32.24 1.52
C MET A 1 -30.34 30.84 0.94
N SER A 2 -29.13 30.29 1.03
CA SER A 2 -28.68 28.99 0.53
C SER A 2 -29.25 27.84 1.37
N GLU A 3 -28.80 26.63 1.02
CA GLU A 3 -28.85 25.37 1.77
C GLU A 3 -29.95 24.42 1.28
N ASP A 4 -29.66 23.19 0.89
CA ASP A 4 -28.38 22.58 0.60
C ASP A 4 -28.64 21.32 -0.23
N ASP A 5 -27.62 21.00 -1.00
CA ASP A 5 -27.49 19.91 -1.93
C ASP A 5 -27.90 18.57 -1.29
N ARG A 6 -29.09 18.08 -1.62
CA ARG A 6 -29.57 16.75 -1.19
C ARG A 6 -28.89 15.70 -2.06
N ALA A 7 -27.56 15.64 -1.98
CA ALA A 7 -26.74 14.61 -2.57
C ALA A 7 -27.31 13.26 -2.12
N SER A 8 -27.95 12.57 -3.05
CA SER A 8 -28.60 11.29 -2.83
C SER A 8 -27.55 10.32 -2.33
N VAL A 9 -27.50 10.10 -1.01
CA VAL A 9 -26.57 9.18 -0.37
C VAL A 9 -26.80 7.83 -1.01
N THR A 10 -25.88 7.43 -1.88
CA THR A 10 -25.99 6.14 -2.53
C THR A 10 -25.90 5.04 -1.47
N PRO A 11 -26.47 3.85 -1.70
CA PRO A 11 -26.27 2.73 -0.81
C PRO A 11 -24.78 2.47 -0.48
N ILE A 12 -23.88 2.78 -1.43
CA ILE A 12 -22.43 2.73 -1.27
C ILE A 12 -21.93 3.77 -0.27
N ASP A 13 -22.43 5.00 -0.33
CA ASP A 13 -22.07 6.06 0.63
C ASP A 13 -22.58 5.76 2.03
N ALA A 14 -23.76 5.14 2.15
CA ALA A 14 -24.28 4.66 3.42
C ALA A 14 -23.40 3.54 4.01
N VAL A 15 -22.90 2.61 3.18
CA VAL A 15 -21.93 1.58 3.59
C VAL A 15 -20.60 2.20 4.01
N ARG A 16 -20.07 3.16 3.23
CA ARG A 16 -18.83 3.89 3.57
C ARG A 16 -18.96 4.65 4.90
N ARG A 17 -20.09 5.33 5.12
CA ARG A 17 -20.39 6.02 6.39
C ARG A 17 -20.55 5.03 7.55
N ARG A 18 -21.16 3.86 7.33
CA ARG A 18 -21.32 2.82 8.35
C ARG A 18 -19.99 2.17 8.74
N ARG A 19 -19.05 2.02 7.79
CA ARG A 19 -17.66 1.59 8.07
C ARG A 19 -16.95 2.62 8.94
N ARG A 20 -16.97 3.91 8.56
CA ARG A 20 -16.33 4.99 9.34
C ARG A 20 -16.87 5.12 10.76
N ARG A 21 -18.18 4.89 10.99
CA ARG A 21 -18.79 4.94 12.34
C ARG A 21 -18.50 3.71 13.21
N ARG A 22 -17.92 2.64 12.66
CA ARG A 22 -17.49 1.44 13.41
C ARG A 22 -15.99 1.43 13.71
N ALA A 23 -15.24 2.44 13.25
CA ALA A 23 -13.82 2.66 13.56
C ALA A 23 -13.61 3.18 14.99
N GLY A 24 -14.28 2.54 15.94
CA GLY A 24 -14.06 2.65 17.37
C GLY A 24 -13.67 1.27 17.89
N GLY A 25 -12.50 0.78 17.45
CA GLY A 25 -11.87 -0.42 18.00
C GLY A 25 -12.44 -1.72 17.44
N SER A 26 -12.16 -2.01 16.17
CA SER A 26 -12.32 -3.37 15.64
C SER A 26 -11.13 -3.73 14.75
N ALA A 27 -10.88 -5.03 14.55
CA ALA A 27 -9.74 -5.55 13.79
C ALA A 27 -9.50 -4.91 12.40
N GLY A 28 -10.50 -4.26 11.81
CA GLY A 28 -10.33 -3.43 10.62
C GLY A 28 -9.36 -2.27 10.84
N ASP A 29 -9.43 -1.58 11.98
CA ASP A 29 -8.53 -0.47 12.33
C ASP A 29 -7.10 -0.99 12.59
N ALA A 30 -6.96 -2.24 13.04
CA ALA A 30 -5.65 -2.85 13.29
C ALA A 30 -4.98 -3.29 12.00
N LEU A 31 -5.72 -3.96 11.10
CA LEU A 31 -5.21 -4.33 9.79
C LEU A 31 -4.89 -3.10 8.95
N GLU A 32 -5.73 -2.05 8.99
CA GLU A 32 -5.46 -0.77 8.33
C GLU A 32 -4.14 -0.17 8.81
N ARG A 33 -3.94 -0.06 10.13
CA ARG A 33 -2.67 0.44 10.70
C ARG A 33 -1.46 -0.42 10.31
N ILE A 34 -1.61 -1.75 10.26
CA ILE A 34 -0.54 -2.66 9.86
C ILE A 34 -0.18 -2.44 8.39
N LEU A 35 -1.16 -2.33 7.51
CA LEU A 35 -0.92 -2.12 6.09
C LEU A 35 -0.39 -0.71 5.81
N ASP A 36 -0.83 0.31 6.56
CA ASP A 36 -0.25 1.65 6.49
C ASP A 36 1.24 1.64 6.88
N ALA A 37 1.62 0.93 7.95
CA ALA A 37 3.02 0.74 8.30
C ALA A 37 3.80 -0.03 7.21
N GLY A 38 3.16 -1.01 6.56
CA GLY A 38 3.73 -1.69 5.40
C GLY A 38 3.97 -0.77 4.20
N ILE A 39 3.10 0.20 3.95
CA ILE A 39 3.29 1.24 2.92
C ILE A 39 4.47 2.13 3.27
N ASP A 40 4.63 2.52 4.53
CA ASP A 40 5.77 3.32 4.97
C ASP A 40 7.09 2.56 4.81
N LEU A 41 7.13 1.26 5.13
CA LEU A 41 8.28 0.39 4.86
C LEU A 41 8.57 0.28 3.35
N ALA A 42 7.55 0.10 2.51
CA ALA A 42 7.72 0.05 1.06
C ALA A 42 8.29 1.36 0.48
N ARG A 43 7.88 2.51 1.03
CA ARG A 43 8.48 3.80 0.67
C ARG A 43 9.93 3.88 1.13
N ALA A 44 10.23 3.42 2.34
CA ALA A 44 11.59 3.42 2.87
C ALA A 44 12.53 2.55 2.02
N GLU A 45 12.12 1.32 1.70
CA GLU A 45 12.82 0.41 0.79
C GLU A 45 13.10 1.08 -0.55
N ARG A 46 12.08 1.71 -1.16
CA ARG A 46 12.21 2.37 -2.46
C ARG A 46 13.13 3.59 -2.44
N MET A 47 13.14 4.35 -1.35
CA MET A 47 14.06 5.47 -1.15
C MET A 47 15.50 5.00 -0.86
N GLY A 48 15.73 3.68 -0.76
CA GLY A 48 17.04 3.10 -0.48
C GLY A 48 17.44 3.17 0.99
N TYR A 49 16.48 3.34 1.90
CA TYR A 49 16.76 3.24 3.32
C TYR A 49 17.01 1.77 3.69
N PRO A 50 18.04 1.49 4.52
CA PRO A 50 18.32 0.13 4.96
C PRO A 50 17.18 -0.33 5.87
N LEU A 51 16.57 -1.46 5.52
CA LEU A 51 15.63 -2.19 6.35
C LEU A 51 16.35 -3.38 7.00
N ASP A 52 16.05 -3.65 8.26
CA ASP A 52 16.50 -4.86 8.91
C ASP A 52 15.72 -6.11 8.43
N GLU A 53 16.19 -7.29 8.82
CA GLU A 53 15.58 -8.57 8.40
C GLU A 53 14.11 -8.68 8.85
N ALA A 54 13.77 -8.17 10.02
CA ALA A 54 12.40 -8.22 10.53
C ALA A 54 11.48 -7.26 9.78
N GLU A 55 11.98 -6.07 9.44
CA GLU A 55 11.29 -5.08 8.62
C GLU A 55 11.05 -5.60 7.20
N LEU A 56 12.03 -6.27 6.59
CA LEU A 56 11.87 -6.91 5.28
C LEU A 56 10.82 -8.03 5.32
N MET A 57 10.87 -8.92 6.33
CA MET A 57 9.85 -9.98 6.48
C MET A 57 8.44 -9.40 6.72
N ALA A 58 8.34 -8.32 7.50
CA ALA A 58 7.07 -7.64 7.73
C ALA A 58 6.54 -6.97 6.46
N LEU A 59 7.42 -6.34 5.68
CA LEU A 59 7.10 -5.74 4.40
C LEU A 59 6.62 -6.79 3.40
N ASP A 60 7.33 -7.91 3.26
CA ASP A 60 6.94 -9.03 2.39
C ASP A 60 5.54 -9.55 2.76
N ARG A 61 5.25 -9.68 4.06
CA ARG A 61 3.93 -10.13 4.51
C ARG A 61 2.84 -9.09 4.23
N CYS A 62 3.14 -7.81 4.39
CA CYS A 62 2.20 -6.73 4.04
C CYS A 62 1.96 -6.68 2.52
N ASP A 63 2.98 -6.93 1.72
CA ASP A 63 2.89 -6.97 0.26
C ASP A 63 2.07 -8.16 -0.23
N GLU A 64 2.22 -9.33 0.38
CA GLU A 64 1.39 -10.51 0.10
C GLU A 64 -0.11 -10.24 0.37
N ILE A 65 -0.42 -9.51 1.43
CA ILE A 65 -1.80 -9.23 1.85
C ILE A 65 -2.42 -8.08 1.05
N GLY A 66 -1.65 -7.01 0.81
CA GLY A 66 -2.15 -5.72 0.36
C GLY A 66 -1.49 -5.15 -0.89
N GLY A 67 -0.45 -5.79 -1.44
CA GLY A 67 0.30 -5.30 -2.60
C GLY A 67 0.95 -3.93 -2.35
N VAL A 68 1.46 -3.70 -1.13
CA VAL A 68 1.96 -2.39 -0.69
C VAL A 68 3.11 -1.86 -1.55
N ARG A 69 3.99 -2.71 -2.08
CA ARG A 69 5.05 -2.31 -3.02
C ARG A 69 4.47 -1.84 -4.35
N GLY A 70 3.43 -2.52 -4.85
CA GLY A 70 2.71 -2.12 -6.05
C GLY A 70 1.97 -0.79 -5.89
N ILE A 71 1.40 -0.55 -4.71
CA ILE A 71 0.77 0.74 -4.38
C ILE A 71 1.81 1.86 -4.40
N VAL A 72 2.94 1.67 -3.71
CA VAL A 72 4.04 2.65 -3.72
C VAL A 72 4.65 2.80 -5.11
N ALA A 73 4.78 1.74 -5.91
CA ALA A 73 5.23 1.80 -7.31
C ALA A 73 4.38 2.81 -8.10
N ALA A 74 3.05 2.65 -8.03
CA ALA A 74 2.07 3.50 -8.70
C ALA A 74 2.11 4.97 -8.25
N GLU A 75 2.43 5.26 -6.98
CA GLU A 75 2.56 6.64 -6.46
C GLU A 75 3.64 7.44 -7.20
N TYR A 76 4.69 6.81 -7.68
CA TYR A 76 5.79 7.49 -8.40
C TYR A 76 5.68 7.29 -9.92
N GLY A 77 4.52 6.88 -10.42
CA GLY A 77 4.30 6.70 -11.86
C GLY A 77 5.02 5.50 -12.46
N ASP A 78 5.36 4.49 -11.64
CA ASP A 78 5.88 3.22 -12.11
C ASP A 78 4.75 2.18 -12.17
N PRO A 79 4.21 1.87 -13.36
CA PRO A 79 3.12 0.90 -13.51
C PRO A 79 3.60 -0.55 -13.42
N TYR A 80 4.91 -0.80 -13.38
CA TYR A 80 5.49 -2.14 -13.30
C TYR A 80 6.26 -2.27 -11.98
N PRO A 81 5.67 -2.85 -10.92
CA PRO A 81 6.42 -3.13 -9.70
C PRO A 81 7.68 -3.92 -10.08
N ARG A 82 8.84 -3.45 -9.59
CA ARG A 82 10.14 -4.05 -9.88
C ARG A 82 10.05 -5.55 -9.54
N ASP A 83 10.28 -6.39 -10.55
CA ASP A 83 10.34 -7.83 -10.33
C ASP A 83 11.43 -8.09 -9.27
N PRO A 84 11.12 -8.73 -8.13
CA PRO A 84 12.11 -9.04 -7.10
C PRO A 84 13.25 -9.91 -7.62
N GLN A 85 13.06 -10.61 -8.75
CA GLN A 85 14.10 -11.37 -9.44
C GLN A 85 14.82 -10.57 -10.53
N ALA A 86 14.41 -9.32 -10.80
CA ALA A 86 15.12 -8.47 -11.75
C ALA A 86 16.51 -8.14 -11.19
N PRO A 87 17.56 -8.26 -12.01
CA PRO A 87 18.91 -7.93 -11.58
C PRO A 87 18.98 -6.46 -11.14
N ASP A 88 19.68 -6.25 -10.03
CA ASP A 88 19.93 -4.91 -9.49
C ASP A 88 20.91 -4.11 -10.35
N ASP A 89 21.72 -4.83 -11.13
CA ASP A 89 22.77 -4.29 -11.98
C ASP A 89 22.34 -4.34 -13.47
N PRO A 90 22.19 -3.20 -14.14
CA PRO A 90 21.95 -3.16 -15.59
C PRO A 90 23.11 -3.72 -16.44
N GLY A 91 24.25 -4.07 -15.83
CA GLY A 91 25.39 -4.73 -16.44
C GLY A 91 25.56 -6.21 -16.10
N ASP A 92 24.58 -6.87 -15.46
CA ASP A 92 24.69 -8.29 -15.07
C ASP A 92 24.85 -9.21 -16.31
N PRO A 93 26.01 -9.88 -16.48
CA PRO A 93 26.30 -10.72 -17.63
C PRO A 93 25.56 -12.06 -17.62
N SER A 94 24.72 -12.34 -16.60
CA SER A 94 23.90 -13.56 -16.55
C SER A 94 22.76 -13.59 -17.58
N TYR A 95 22.48 -12.46 -18.25
CA TYR A 95 21.58 -12.38 -19.41
C TYR A 95 22.38 -12.11 -20.70
N ASP A 96 22.92 -13.17 -21.29
CA ASP A 96 23.27 -13.18 -22.72
C ASP A 96 21.98 -13.50 -23.51
N PHE A 97 21.47 -12.53 -24.27
CA PHE A 97 20.47 -12.75 -25.34
C PHE A 97 21.15 -13.07 -26.67
#